data_AF-A0AAU0HQ38-F1
#
_entry.id   AF-A0AAU0HQ38-F1
#
_cell.length_a   1.000
_cell.length_b   1.000
_cell.length_c   1.000
_cell.angle_alpha   90.00
_cell.angle_beta   90.00
_cell.angle_gamma   90.00
#
_symmetry.space_group_name_H-M   'P 1'
#
loop_
_entity.id
_entity.type
_entity.pdbx_description
1 polymer ?
#
loop_
_entity_poly.entity_id
_entity_poly.type
_entity_poly.pdbx_seq_one_letter_code
_entity_poly.pdbx_strand_id
1 'polypeptide(L)'
;MKWPALFLVAITVSACTPASRDDVTRSAARSVVSRVVLDWFPGVPLQPAIDCVIDNASTPELRGLASDAVLGPTAATTESVIRIASRPQTVDCLARDGVAPFLG
;
A
#
# COMPACT_ATOMS: atom_id res chain seq x y z
N MET A 1 -39.87 43.79 4.59
CA MET A 1 -38.70 43.53 5.46
C MET A 1 -38.77 42.07 5.92
N LYS A 2 -38.63 41.06 5.05
CA LYS A 2 -37.40 40.33 4.66
C LYS A 2 -36.31 40.26 5.76
N TRP A 3 -36.47 39.35 6.72
CA TRP A 3 -35.39 38.79 7.54
C TRP A 3 -34.86 37.53 6.85
N PRO A 4 -33.55 37.42 6.55
CA PRO A 4 -33.03 36.28 5.81
C PRO A 4 -32.85 35.08 6.75
N ALA A 5 -33.30 33.92 6.27
CA ALA A 5 -33.01 32.63 6.86
C ALA A 5 -31.49 32.40 6.83
N LEU A 6 -30.85 32.57 7.99
CA LEU A 6 -29.46 32.20 8.20
C LEU A 6 -29.40 30.67 8.28
N PHE A 7 -29.16 30.05 7.12
CA PHE A 7 -28.92 28.61 6.97
C PHE A 7 -27.65 28.25 7.75
N LEU A 8 -27.84 27.69 8.94
CA LEU A 8 -26.79 27.06 9.74
C LEU A 8 -26.38 25.76 9.03
N VAL A 9 -25.40 25.85 8.14
CA VAL A 9 -24.74 24.68 7.54
C VAL A 9 -23.91 24.03 8.63
N ALA A 10 -24.47 22.97 9.24
CA ALA A 10 -23.74 22.08 10.13
C ALA A 10 -22.71 21.29 9.32
N ILE A 11 -21.45 21.73 9.36
CA ILE A 11 -20.32 20.96 8.82
C ILE A 11 -20.07 19.80 9.79
N THR A 12 -20.71 18.66 9.56
CA THR A 12 -20.37 17.41 10.23
C THR A 12 -19.05 16.93 9.67
N VAL A 13 -17.94 17.25 10.34
CA VAL A 13 -16.64 16.62 10.08
C VAL A 13 -16.78 15.17 10.51
N SER A 14 -17.13 14.29 9.57
CA SER A 14 -17.12 12.85 9.74
C SER A 14 -15.72 12.43 10.21
N ALA A 15 -15.66 11.77 11.36
CA ALA A 15 -14.45 11.43 12.08
C ALA A 15 -13.41 10.73 11.19
N CYS A 16 -12.21 11.32 11.09
CA CYS A 16 -11.02 10.55 10.78
C CYS A 16 -10.83 9.56 11.92
N THR A 17 -11.13 8.28 11.70
CA THR A 17 -10.74 7.21 12.61
C THR A 17 -9.22 7.31 12.81
N PRO A 18 -8.70 7.27 14.05
CA PRO A 18 -7.27 7.25 14.27
C PRO A 18 -6.71 5.98 13.66
N ALA A 19 -6.15 6.08 12.45
CA ALA A 19 -5.37 5.00 11.87
C ALA A 19 -4.14 4.79 12.74
N SER A 20 -3.83 3.54 13.06
CA SER A 20 -2.60 3.25 13.78
C SER A 20 -1.41 3.70 12.93
N ARG A 21 -0.31 4.14 13.56
CA ARG A 21 0.90 4.56 12.84
C ARG A 21 1.39 3.48 11.86
N ASP A 22 1.16 2.22 12.21
CA ASP A 22 1.51 1.05 11.39
C ASP A 22 0.60 0.91 10.16
N ASP A 23 -0.69 1.22 10.28
CA ASP A 23 -1.63 1.18 9.15
C ASP A 23 -1.31 2.26 8.12
N VAL A 24 -0.95 3.45 8.59
CA VAL A 24 -0.50 4.56 7.73
C VAL A 24 0.80 4.17 7.01
N THR A 25 1.76 3.59 7.74
CA THR A 25 3.04 3.15 7.16
C THR A 25 2.82 2.10 6.08
N ARG A 26 1.98 1.09 6.37
CA ARG A 26 1.64 0.05 5.38
C ARG A 26 0.92 0.62 4.16
N SER A 27 -0.02 1.53 4.35
CA SER A 27 -0.75 2.15 3.25
C SER A 27 0.17 2.97 2.34
N ALA A 28 1.09 3.73 2.92
CA ALA A 28 2.12 4.46 2.16
C ALA A 28 3.06 3.51 1.42
N ALA A 29 3.54 2.45 2.08
CA ALA A 29 4.37 1.43 1.44
C ALA A 29 3.65 0.72 0.28
N ARG A 30 2.35 0.39 0.42
CA ARG A 30 1.52 -0.21 -0.65
C ARG A 30 1.53 0.65 -1.91
N SER A 31 1.40 1.97 -1.78
CA SER A 31 1.44 2.89 -2.93
C SER A 31 2.76 2.79 -3.70
N VAL A 32 3.90 2.70 -3.00
CA VAL A 32 5.22 2.57 -3.63
C VAL A 32 5.42 1.19 -4.24
N VAL A 33 5.11 0.14 -3.50
CA VAL A 33 5.23 -1.25 -3.95
C VAL A 33 4.38 -1.47 -5.20
N SER A 34 3.17 -0.91 -5.25
CA SER A 34 2.28 -1.04 -6.43
C SER A 34 2.95 -0.55 -7.71
N ARG A 35 3.65 0.58 -7.66
CA ARG A 35 4.39 1.13 -8.80
C ARG A 35 5.55 0.22 -9.21
N VAL A 36 6.35 -0.23 -8.24
CA VAL A 36 7.47 -1.15 -8.50
C VAL A 36 6.97 -2.47 -9.11
N VAL A 37 5.87 -3.02 -8.60
CA VAL A 37 5.31 -4.29 -9.10
C VAL A 37 4.82 -4.14 -10.54
N LEU A 38 4.17 -3.02 -10.87
CA LEU A 38 3.72 -2.74 -12.23
C LEU A 38 4.87 -2.61 -13.24
N ASP A 39 5.97 -1.97 -12.84
CA ASP A 39 7.15 -1.80 -13.71
C ASP A 39 7.95 -3.10 -13.89
N TRP A 40 8.15 -3.86 -12.81
CA TRP A 40 9.13 -4.97 -12.79
C TRP A 40 8.51 -6.37 -12.91
N PHE A 41 7.23 -6.52 -12.58
CA PHE A 41 6.54 -7.81 -12.61
C PHE A 41 5.26 -7.73 -13.46
N PRO A 42 5.34 -7.37 -14.75
CA PRO A 42 4.18 -7.32 -15.61
C PRO A 42 3.55 -8.71 -15.74
N GLY A 43 2.24 -8.81 -15.48
CA GLY A 43 1.48 -10.05 -15.61
C GLY A 43 1.27 -10.84 -14.32
N VAL A 44 1.85 -10.42 -13.18
CA VAL A 44 1.44 -10.97 -11.88
C VAL A 44 0.16 -10.27 -11.39
N PRO A 45 -0.72 -10.96 -10.65
CA PRO A 45 -1.87 -10.31 -10.06
C PRO A 45 -1.40 -9.26 -9.04
N LEU A 46 -1.70 -8.00 -9.33
CA LEU A 46 -1.13 -6.84 -8.65
C LEU A 46 -1.43 -6.84 -7.16
N GLN A 47 -2.70 -7.02 -6.79
CA GLN A 47 -3.13 -6.90 -5.40
C GLN A 47 -2.53 -7.99 -4.50
N PRO A 48 -2.62 -9.29 -4.86
CA PRO A 48 -1.94 -10.36 -4.12
C PRO A 48 -0.43 -10.14 -4.01
N ALA A 49 0.22 -9.68 -5.09
CA ALA A 49 1.65 -9.43 -5.07
C ALA A 49 2.05 -8.33 -4.08
N ILE A 50 1.30 -7.22 -4.05
CA ILE A 50 1.51 -6.14 -3.09
C ILE A 50 1.29 -6.66 -1.65
N ASP A 51 0.21 -7.40 -1.41
CA ASP A 51 -0.14 -7.90 -0.08
C ASP A 51 0.96 -8.83 0.46
N CYS A 52 1.41 -9.81 -0.34
CA CYS A 52 2.50 -10.71 0.04
C CYS A 52 3.80 -9.95 0.39
N VAL A 53 4.16 -8.93 -0.40
CA VAL A 53 5.37 -8.12 -0.13
C VAL A 53 5.22 -7.32 1.17
N ILE A 54 4.07 -6.70 1.40
CA ILE A 54 3.83 -5.86 2.58
C ILE A 54 3.77 -6.68 3.87
N ASP A 55 3.18 -7.88 3.81
CA ASP A 55 3.02 -8.75 4.97
C ASP A 55 4.32 -9.47 5.36
N ASN A 56 5.24 -9.66 4.40
CA ASN A 56 6.57 -10.24 4.64
C ASN A 56 7.69 -9.20 4.80
N ALA A 57 7.35 -7.91 4.77
CA ALA A 57 8.29 -6.81 5.02
C ALA A 57 8.43 -6.55 6.53
N SER A 58 9.65 -6.27 6.97
CA SER A 58 9.90 -5.85 8.35
C SER A 58 9.48 -4.39 8.58
N THR A 59 9.20 -4.00 9.83
CA THR A 59 8.86 -2.60 10.18
C THR A 59 9.85 -1.54 9.65
N PRO A 60 11.18 -1.71 9.74
CA PRO A 60 12.11 -0.73 9.15
C PRO A 60 12.02 -0.67 7.62
N GLU A 61 11.81 -1.80 6.95
CA GLU A 61 11.61 -1.85 5.49
C GLU A 61 10.33 -1.13 5.09
N LEU A 62 9.22 -1.39 5.79
CA LEU A 62 7.95 -0.70 5.57
C LEU A 62 8.07 0.82 5.74
N ARG A 63 8.83 1.28 6.75
CA ARG A 63 9.08 2.72 6.92
C ARG A 63 9.90 3.31 5.78
N GLY A 64 10.93 2.62 5.30
CA GLY A 64 11.72 3.06 4.15
C GLY A 64 10.89 3.14 2.87
N LEU A 65 10.09 2.11 2.60
CA LEU A 65 9.15 2.12 1.48
C LEU A 65 8.11 3.23 1.63
N ALA A 66 7.60 3.48 2.84
CA ALA A 66 6.65 4.55 3.10
C ALA A 66 7.25 5.95 2.88
N SER A 67 8.52 6.18 3.23
CA SER A 67 9.17 7.48 2.96
C SER A 67 9.32 7.75 1.46
N ASP A 68 9.50 6.70 0.66
CA ASP A 68 9.60 6.81 -0.80
C ASP A 68 8.23 7.07 -1.46
N ALA A 69 7.13 7.07 -0.69
CA ALA A 69 5.80 7.40 -1.22
C ALA A 69 5.71 8.85 -1.71
N VAL A 70 6.49 9.75 -1.11
CA VAL A 70 6.50 11.18 -1.42
C VAL A 70 7.36 11.49 -2.64
N LEU A 71 8.56 10.92 -2.72
CA LEU A 71 9.52 11.18 -3.79
C LEU A 71 9.37 10.24 -5.00
N GLY A 72 8.71 9.10 -4.80
CA GLY A 72 8.61 8.02 -5.77
C GLY A 72 9.65 6.91 -5.54
N PRO A 73 9.42 5.71 -6.12
CA PRO A 73 10.35 4.60 -6.01
C PRO A 73 11.68 4.91 -6.72
N THR A 74 12.78 4.56 -6.05
CA THR A 74 14.15 4.65 -6.57
C THR A 74 14.71 3.26 -6.89
N ALA A 75 15.96 3.20 -7.38
CA ALA A 75 16.67 1.93 -7.54
C ALA A 75 16.79 1.17 -6.20
N ALA A 76 17.07 1.88 -5.10
CA ALA A 76 17.17 1.28 -3.76
C ALA A 76 15.81 0.75 -3.26
N THR A 77 14.73 1.45 -3.60
CA THR A 77 13.35 0.99 -3.34
C THR A 77 13.08 -0.32 -4.08
N THR A 78 13.42 -0.37 -5.36
CA THR A 78 13.24 -1.54 -6.21
C THR A 78 14.03 -2.73 -5.69
N GLU A 79 15.31 -2.54 -5.36
CA GLU A 79 16.15 -3.59 -4.77
C GLU A 79 15.58 -4.10 -3.44
N SER A 80 15.05 -3.21 -2.62
CA SER A 80 14.39 -3.58 -1.37
C SER A 80 13.14 -4.44 -1.61
N VAL A 81 12.29 -4.06 -2.57
CA VAL A 81 11.10 -4.83 -2.95
C VAL A 81 11.50 -6.19 -3.50
N ILE A 82 12.49 -6.27 -4.40
CA ILE A 82 12.99 -7.53 -4.96
C ILE A 82 13.55 -8.43 -3.85
N ARG A 83 14.32 -7.88 -2.91
CA ARG A 83 14.86 -8.61 -1.76
C ARG A 83 13.74 -9.20 -0.90
N ILE A 84 12.67 -8.44 -0.64
CA ILE A 84 11.51 -8.93 0.12
C ILE A 84 10.76 -9.99 -0.69
N ALA A 85 10.52 -9.77 -1.98
CA ALA A 85 9.85 -10.69 -2.88
C ALA A 85 10.59 -12.03 -3.02
N SER A 86 11.92 -12.01 -2.96
CA SER A 86 12.79 -13.19 -3.07
C SER A 86 12.86 -14.01 -1.77
N ARG A 87 12.23 -13.57 -0.68
CA ARG A 87 12.18 -14.34 0.57
C ARG A 87 11.32 -15.59 0.39
N PRO A 88 11.67 -16.72 1.00
CA PRO A 88 10.93 -17.96 0.83
C PRO A 88 9.46 -17.84 1.26
N GLN A 89 9.17 -17.08 2.31
CA GLN A 89 7.80 -16.84 2.79
C GLN A 89 6.99 -15.99 1.79
N THR A 90 7.62 -14.99 1.18
CA THR A 90 6.96 -14.16 0.16
C THR A 90 6.73 -14.94 -1.12
N VAL A 91 7.69 -15.76 -1.56
CA VAL A 91 7.54 -16.63 -2.73
C VAL A 91 6.41 -17.64 -2.53
N ASP A 92 6.29 -18.24 -1.34
CA ASP A 92 5.18 -19.16 -1.01
C ASP A 92 3.83 -18.44 -1.01
N CYS A 93 3.76 -17.23 -0.44
CA CYS A 93 2.56 -16.38 -0.51
C CYS A 93 2.19 -16.06 -1.97
N LEU A 94 3.15 -15.63 -2.79
CA LEU A 94 2.93 -15.35 -4.22
C LEU A 94 2.48 -16.59 -5.00
N ALA A 95 3.02 -17.77 -4.67
CA ALA A 95 2.62 -19.01 -5.32
C ALA A 95 1.19 -19.45 -4.95
N ARG A 96 0.71 -19.13 -3.75
CA ARG A 96 -0.65 -19.47 -3.27
C ARG A 96 -1.68 -18.43 -3.68
N ASP A 97 -1.39 -17.16 -3.43
CA ASP A 97 -2.34 -16.06 -3.65
C ASP A 97 -2.22 -15.51 -5.07
N GLY A 98 -1.12 -15.78 -5.78
CA GLY A 98 -0.95 -15.41 -7.19
C GLY A 98 -1.67 -16.37 -8.15
N VAL A 99 -1.96 -17.61 -7.74
CA VAL A 99 -2.75 -18.56 -8.55
C VAL A 99 -4.24 -18.49 -8.24
N ALA A 100 -4.62 -18.03 -7.04
CA ALA A 100 -6.01 -17.94 -6.61
C ALA A 100 -6.92 -17.14 -7.57
N PRO A 101 -6.50 -16.01 -8.18
CA PRO A 101 -7.31 -15.26 -9.14
C PRO A 101 -7.64 -16.01 -10.43
N PHE A 102 -6.90 -17.07 -10.76
CA PHE A 102 -7.12 -17.88 -11.97
C PHE A 102 -7.94 -19.14 -11.71
N LEU A 103 -8.17 -19.50 -10.44
CA LEU A 103 -8.90 -20.70 -10.03
C LEU A 103 -10.37 -20.39 -9.61
N GLY A 104 -10.78 -19.12 -9.70
CA GLY A 104 -12.12 -18.63 -9.37
C GLY A 104 -12.96 -18.30 -10.59
#